data_AF-A0A484KS97-F1
#
_entry.id   AF-A0A484KS97-F1
#
_cell.length_a   1.000
_cell.length_b   1.000
_cell.length_c   1.000
_cell.angle_alpha   90.00
_cell.angle_beta   90.00
_cell.angle_gamma   90.00
#
_symmetry.space_group_name_H-M   'P 1'
#
loop_
_entity.id
_entity.type
_entity.pdbx_description
1 polymer ?
#
loop_
_entity_poly.entity_id
_entity_poly.type
_entity_poly.pdbx_seq_one_letter_code
_entity_poly.pdbx_strand_id
1 'polypeptide(L)'
;MEFEEFAIPEDKPAGETGGSQTNTARTFPVNPETVEILDEEEPQEDRSKGKEKEKAGRRVKKVATTHPSYAKKRARSDPEPAGQTIEEAFVNLGLRLKEVSSAAILVLIPLRYYSILTGLLFPLVQAGEIGPLTADRLGLGSPSEFARLKKEKEKMNLILKNQADELIRLSSMAGTMKAEIYQLKEENGRLMDEVSEDKREMAEKVETFPGRAAAWVEENKVDAARVMTATPEATLESFKFLYRELEGRKMITAIGSFGFKSGQKKDRIASHRVLLKRDPGFSAASYGLAPIPEEEPTPPFPLE
;
A
#
# COMPACT_ATOMS: atom_id res chain seq x y z
N MET A 1 22.35 47.16 -8.91
CA MET A 1 21.28 47.99 -8.32
C MET A 1 21.98 49.02 -7.49
N GLU A 2 22.10 50.24 -8.02
CA GLU A 2 22.75 51.35 -7.32
C GLU A 2 21.74 51.94 -6.33
N PHE A 3 22.11 52.00 -5.06
CA PHE A 3 21.28 52.64 -4.05
C PHE A 3 21.72 54.10 -3.94
N GLU A 4 20.85 55.02 -4.35
CA GLU A 4 21.01 56.44 -4.05
C GLU A 4 20.90 56.65 -2.53
N GLU A 5 21.95 57.23 -1.96
CA GLU A 5 22.05 57.59 -0.55
C GLU A 5 21.06 58.72 -0.24
N PHE A 6 20.09 58.44 0.63
CA PHE A 6 19.11 59.42 1.07
C PHE A 6 19.77 60.38 2.08
N ALA A 7 20.13 61.58 1.61
CA ALA A 7 20.64 62.64 2.48
C ALA A 7 19.50 63.28 3.29
N ILE A 8 19.56 63.15 4.61
CA ILE A 8 18.64 63.80 5.55
C ILE A 8 19.07 65.27 5.70
N PRO A 9 18.20 66.27 5.50
CA PRO A 9 18.56 67.67 5.69
C PRO A 9 18.91 67.99 7.15
N GLU A 10 19.95 68.79 7.37
CA GLU A 10 20.26 69.36 8.69
C GLU A 10 19.27 70.47 9.05
N ASP A 11 18.44 70.23 10.07
CA ASP A 11 17.55 71.25 10.63
C ASP A 11 18.31 72.20 11.57
N LYS A 12 18.23 73.50 11.27
CA LYS A 12 18.56 74.59 12.21
C LYS A 12 17.42 74.78 13.23
N PRO A 13 17.71 75.18 14.48
CA PRO A 13 16.72 75.20 15.54
C PRO A 13 15.99 76.54 15.61
N ALA A 14 14.66 76.51 15.76
CA ALA A 14 13.91 77.54 16.48
C ALA A 14 12.47 77.09 16.76
N GLY A 15 12.03 77.23 18.02
CA GLY A 15 10.63 77.51 18.33
C GLY A 15 9.95 76.54 19.30
N GLU A 16 9.97 76.89 20.59
CA GLU A 16 9.14 76.32 21.64
C GLU A 16 7.63 76.60 21.43
N THR A 17 6.80 75.70 22.00
CA THR A 17 5.40 75.81 22.50
C THR A 17 4.64 74.56 22.03
N GLY A 18 3.89 73.79 22.82
CA GLY A 18 3.42 73.84 24.20
C GLY A 18 2.21 72.87 24.27
N GLY A 19 1.89 72.34 25.46
CA GLY A 19 0.52 71.89 25.77
C GLY A 19 0.16 70.39 25.61
N SER A 20 0.13 69.72 26.76
CA SER A 20 -0.77 68.64 27.22
C SER A 20 -1.91 68.15 26.31
N GLN A 21 -2.07 66.83 26.16
CA GLN A 21 -3.26 66.10 26.66
C GLN A 21 -3.13 64.57 26.53
N THR A 22 -3.40 63.91 27.65
CA THR A 22 -3.65 62.47 27.84
C THR A 22 -4.84 61.97 27.02
N ASN A 23 -4.78 60.78 26.43
CA ASN A 23 -5.95 59.95 26.12
C ASN A 23 -5.63 58.44 26.04
N THR A 24 -6.05 57.76 27.11
CA THR A 24 -6.73 56.46 27.24
C THR A 24 -6.66 55.42 26.12
N ALA A 25 -6.27 54.20 26.51
CA ALA A 25 -6.33 52.95 25.77
C ALA A 25 -7.72 52.67 25.16
N ARG A 26 -7.76 52.22 23.90
CA ARG A 26 -8.94 51.63 23.27
C ARG A 26 -8.68 50.17 22.90
N THR A 27 -9.35 49.28 23.61
CA THR A 27 -9.53 47.87 23.29
C THR A 27 -10.69 47.74 22.30
N PHE A 28 -10.51 47.02 21.19
CA PHE A 28 -11.60 46.65 20.27
C PHE A 28 -12.08 45.23 20.59
N PRO A 29 -13.40 44.98 20.68
CA PRO A 29 -13.95 43.62 20.76
C PRO A 29 -13.99 42.98 19.36
N VAL A 30 -13.44 41.75 19.25
CA VAL A 30 -13.53 40.89 18.06
C VAL A 30 -14.75 39.98 18.21
N ASN A 31 -15.71 40.09 17.29
CA ASN A 31 -16.78 39.10 17.09
C ASN A 31 -16.23 37.92 16.26
N PRO A 32 -16.41 36.66 16.67
CA PRO A 32 -16.13 35.51 15.81
C PRO A 32 -17.32 35.27 14.86
N GLU A 33 -17.12 35.54 13.57
CA GLU A 33 -18.06 35.15 12.51
C GLU A 33 -17.64 33.78 11.96
N THR A 34 -18.55 32.82 12.06
CA THR A 34 -18.44 31.46 11.55
C THR A 34 -18.73 31.47 10.05
N VAL A 35 -17.77 31.04 9.22
CA VAL A 35 -18.00 30.88 7.77
C VAL A 35 -17.87 29.40 7.42
N GLU A 36 -18.97 28.85 6.91
CA GLU A 36 -19.10 27.50 6.34
C GLU A 36 -18.28 27.38 5.05
N ILE A 37 -17.54 26.26 4.92
CA ILE A 37 -16.81 25.93 3.70
C ILE A 37 -17.69 24.97 2.89
N LEU A 38 -18.15 25.43 1.74
CA LEU A 38 -18.71 24.63 0.65
C LEU A 38 -17.56 24.15 -0.23
N ASP A 39 -17.40 22.84 -0.37
CA ASP A 39 -16.42 22.23 -1.28
C ASP A 39 -16.91 22.34 -2.74
N GLU A 40 -16.16 23.04 -3.59
CA GLU A 40 -16.38 23.09 -5.04
C GLU A 40 -15.64 21.97 -5.80
N GLU A 41 -16.45 21.12 -6.43
CA GLU A 41 -16.46 20.62 -7.83
C GLU A 41 -15.18 20.65 -8.70
N GLU A 42 -14.84 19.45 -9.22
CA GLU A 42 -13.83 19.13 -10.25
C GLU A 42 -14.21 19.60 -11.68
N PRO A 43 -13.25 19.69 -12.64
CA PRO A 43 -13.39 20.50 -13.84
C PRO A 43 -14.09 19.81 -15.03
N GLN A 44 -14.79 20.63 -15.81
CA GLN A 44 -15.43 20.31 -17.09
C GLN A 44 -14.44 19.99 -18.23
N GLU A 45 -14.83 19.03 -19.08
CA GLU A 45 -14.31 18.82 -20.43
C GLU A 45 -15.41 19.17 -21.47
N ASP A 46 -15.03 19.82 -22.57
CA ASP A 46 -15.89 20.62 -23.45
C ASP A 46 -16.14 19.97 -24.84
N ARG A 47 -17.33 20.24 -25.41
CA ARG A 47 -17.78 20.14 -26.83
C ARG A 47 -17.89 18.72 -27.46
N SER A 48 -18.99 18.33 -28.13
CA SER A 48 -19.72 19.04 -29.18
C SER A 48 -21.05 18.33 -29.61
N LYS A 49 -21.81 19.05 -30.46
CA LYS A 49 -23.26 18.99 -30.82
C LYS A 49 -23.77 17.79 -31.64
N GLY A 50 -25.08 17.51 -31.55
CA GLY A 50 -25.86 16.87 -32.63
C GLY A 50 -27.32 16.52 -32.25
N LYS A 51 -28.30 16.85 -33.10
CA LYS A 51 -29.76 16.93 -32.87
C LYS A 51 -30.57 15.69 -33.29
N GLU A 52 -31.61 15.38 -32.50
CA GLU A 52 -32.99 14.98 -32.84
C GLU A 52 -33.40 13.64 -33.51
N LYS A 53 -34.55 13.11 -33.00
CA LYS A 53 -35.57 12.18 -33.55
C LYS A 53 -35.45 10.64 -33.42
N GLU A 54 -36.11 10.14 -32.38
CA GLU A 54 -37.19 9.13 -32.34
C GLU A 54 -37.18 7.94 -33.34
N LYS A 55 -36.98 6.70 -32.85
CA LYS A 55 -37.97 5.60 -32.88
C LYS A 55 -37.46 4.26 -32.33
N ALA A 56 -38.30 3.67 -31.47
CA ALA A 56 -38.58 2.24 -31.27
C ALA A 56 -37.40 1.24 -31.08
N GLY A 57 -37.25 0.74 -29.85
CA GLY A 57 -36.38 -0.40 -29.55
C GLY A 57 -36.47 -0.87 -28.11
N ARG A 58 -37.59 -1.51 -27.76
CA ARG A 58 -37.84 -2.22 -26.49
C ARG A 58 -36.69 -3.17 -26.13
N ARG A 59 -35.96 -2.90 -25.03
CA ARG A 59 -35.32 -3.94 -24.21
C ARG A 59 -34.91 -3.39 -22.83
N VAL A 60 -35.81 -3.56 -21.85
CA VAL A 60 -35.48 -3.44 -20.42
C VAL A 60 -34.68 -4.68 -20.03
N LYS A 61 -33.38 -4.52 -19.71
CA LYS A 61 -32.60 -5.56 -19.02
C LYS A 61 -32.95 -5.49 -17.54
N LYS A 62 -33.82 -6.39 -17.08
CA LYS A 62 -33.94 -6.69 -15.65
C LYS A 62 -32.66 -7.42 -15.24
N VAL A 63 -31.84 -6.78 -14.40
CA VAL A 63 -30.79 -7.45 -13.65
C VAL A 63 -31.42 -7.90 -12.33
N ALA A 64 -31.66 -9.20 -12.23
CA ALA A 64 -31.87 -9.86 -10.96
C ALA A 64 -30.49 -10.24 -10.40
N THR A 65 -30.23 -9.88 -9.14
CA THR A 65 -29.59 -10.72 -8.10
C THR A 65 -29.35 -9.85 -6.87
N THR A 66 -30.42 -9.53 -6.13
CA THR A 66 -30.31 -9.20 -4.72
C THR A 66 -30.02 -10.52 -3.99
N HIS A 67 -28.75 -10.77 -3.66
CA HIS A 67 -28.34 -11.96 -2.92
C HIS A 67 -28.79 -11.84 -1.45
N PRO A 68 -29.54 -12.81 -0.88
CA PRO A 68 -30.03 -12.73 0.49
C PRO A 68 -28.98 -13.31 1.44
N SER A 69 -28.00 -12.53 1.88
CA SER A 69 -27.04 -13.02 2.90
C SER A 69 -26.64 -12.02 3.98
N TYR A 70 -27.10 -10.77 3.95
CA TYR A 70 -26.69 -9.78 4.96
C TYR A 70 -27.65 -9.57 6.14
N ALA A 71 -28.83 -10.22 6.16
CA ALA A 71 -29.87 -9.96 7.17
C ALA A 71 -30.05 -11.06 8.24
N LYS A 72 -29.09 -11.98 8.42
CA LYS A 72 -29.23 -13.08 9.39
C LYS A 72 -28.01 -13.27 10.30
N LYS A 73 -27.57 -12.19 10.95
CA LYS A 73 -26.66 -12.25 12.11
C LYS A 73 -27.20 -11.46 13.30
N ARG A 74 -28.39 -11.83 13.81
CA ARG A 74 -28.82 -11.60 15.20
C ARG A 74 -29.87 -12.65 15.58
N ALA A 75 -29.43 -13.89 15.84
CA ALA A 75 -30.11 -14.82 16.76
C ALA A 75 -29.36 -16.17 16.78
N ARG A 76 -29.02 -16.59 18.01
CA ARG A 76 -28.45 -17.87 18.46
C ARG A 76 -26.96 -18.11 18.24
N SER A 77 -26.32 -18.13 19.40
CA SER A 77 -24.96 -18.53 19.74
C SER A 77 -24.67 -19.98 19.36
N ASP A 78 -23.57 -20.18 18.65
CA ASP A 78 -22.65 -21.31 18.76
C ASP A 78 -21.23 -20.73 18.59
N PRO A 79 -20.21 -21.18 19.37
CA PRO A 79 -18.88 -20.59 19.31
C PRO A 79 -18.17 -20.98 18.00
N GLU A 80 -17.58 -19.99 17.33
CA GLU A 80 -16.66 -20.18 16.18
C GLU A 80 -15.53 -21.16 16.53
N PRO A 81 -15.20 -22.15 15.68
CA PRO A 81 -13.89 -22.77 15.77
C PRO A 81 -12.86 -21.74 15.30
N ALA A 82 -11.91 -21.42 16.17
CA ALA A 82 -10.79 -20.53 15.91
C ALA A 82 -10.23 -20.75 14.49
N GLY A 83 -10.04 -19.64 13.76
CA GLY A 83 -9.51 -19.65 12.41
C GLY A 83 -8.17 -20.39 12.38
N GLN A 84 -8.19 -21.59 11.81
CA GLN A 84 -7.05 -22.48 11.72
C GLN A 84 -6.00 -21.81 10.83
N THR A 85 -4.79 -21.61 11.35
CA THR A 85 -3.71 -20.99 10.57
C THR A 85 -3.28 -21.94 9.44
N ILE A 86 -2.70 -21.39 8.37
CA ILE A 86 -2.25 -22.18 7.21
C ILE A 86 -1.29 -23.30 7.64
N GLU A 87 -0.42 -23.02 8.62
CA GLU A 87 0.52 -24.00 9.19
C GLU A 87 -0.22 -25.15 9.89
N GLU A 88 -1.25 -24.85 10.69
CA GLU A 88 -2.09 -25.87 11.35
C GLU A 88 -2.85 -26.74 10.34
N ALA A 89 -3.27 -26.16 9.20
CA ALA A 89 -3.91 -26.92 8.13
C ALA A 89 -2.93 -27.92 7.47
N PHE A 90 -1.68 -27.53 7.25
CA PHE A 90 -0.65 -28.43 6.72
C PHE A 90 -0.27 -29.54 7.71
N VAL A 91 -0.18 -29.23 9.02
CA VAL A 91 0.07 -30.22 10.07
C VAL A 91 -1.09 -31.23 10.16
N ASN A 92 -2.33 -30.77 10.10
CA ASN A 92 -3.51 -31.65 10.10
C ASN A 92 -3.58 -32.53 8.83
N LEU A 93 -3.21 -31.98 7.67
CA LEU A 93 -3.13 -32.75 6.43
C LEU A 93 -2.06 -33.85 6.51
N GLY A 94 -0.89 -33.53 7.10
CA GLY A 94 0.19 -34.49 7.34
C GLY A 94 -0.24 -35.63 8.29
N LEU A 95 -0.97 -35.30 9.36
CA LEU A 95 -1.55 -36.29 10.28
C LEU A 95 -2.57 -37.20 9.58
N ARG A 96 -3.47 -36.64 8.78
CA ARG A 96 -4.45 -37.42 8.00
C ARG A 96 -3.79 -38.31 6.96
N LEU A 97 -2.74 -37.85 6.29
CA LEU A 97 -1.97 -38.68 5.34
C LEU A 97 -1.27 -39.84 6.05
N LYS A 98 -0.77 -39.64 7.28
CA LYS A 98 -0.17 -40.70 8.09
C LYS A 98 -1.19 -41.78 8.47
N GLU A 99 -2.40 -41.40 8.88
CA GLU A 99 -3.51 -42.32 9.17
C GLU A 99 -3.94 -43.12 7.93
N VAL A 100 -4.08 -42.46 6.77
CA VAL A 100 -4.43 -43.13 5.51
C VAL A 100 -3.31 -44.06 5.04
N SER A 101 -2.04 -43.72 5.28
CA SER A 101 -0.92 -44.62 4.95
C SER A 101 -0.95 -45.91 5.80
N SER A 102 -1.33 -45.82 7.07
CA SER A 102 -1.43 -46.98 7.95
C SER A 102 -2.64 -47.86 7.60
N ALA A 103 -3.74 -47.26 7.16
CA ALA A 103 -4.90 -47.98 6.63
C ALA A 103 -4.60 -48.64 5.26
N ALA A 104 -3.84 -47.96 4.38
CA ALA A 104 -3.42 -48.51 3.09
C ALA A 104 -2.51 -49.73 3.25
N ILE A 105 -1.62 -49.73 4.26
CA ILE A 105 -0.77 -50.89 4.58
C ILE A 105 -1.62 -52.10 5.01
N LEU A 106 -2.68 -51.92 5.79
CA LEU A 106 -3.60 -53.00 6.19
C LEU A 106 -4.45 -53.55 5.03
N VAL A 107 -4.72 -52.75 3.99
CA VAL A 107 -5.44 -53.18 2.78
C VAL A 107 -4.52 -53.91 1.78
N LEU A 108 -3.24 -53.55 1.73
CA LEU A 108 -2.27 -54.17 0.82
C LEU A 108 -1.76 -55.54 1.28
N ILE A 109 -1.73 -55.80 2.59
CA ILE A 109 -1.32 -57.09 3.16
C ILE A 109 -2.23 -58.27 2.72
N PRO A 110 -3.58 -58.18 2.78
CA PRO A 110 -4.45 -59.25 2.29
C PRO A 110 -4.40 -59.41 0.77
N LEU A 111 -4.17 -58.35 -0.02
CA LEU A 111 -4.01 -58.43 -1.49
C LEU A 111 -2.74 -59.19 -1.90
N ARG A 112 -1.63 -59.01 -1.16
CA ARG A 112 -0.40 -59.79 -1.35
C ARG A 112 -0.59 -61.26 -0.98
N TYR A 113 -1.32 -61.54 0.10
CA TYR A 113 -1.59 -62.92 0.53
C TYR A 113 -2.57 -63.65 -0.40
N TYR A 114 -3.56 -62.95 -0.96
CA TYR A 114 -4.50 -63.51 -1.94
C TYR A 114 -3.83 -63.87 -3.27
N SER A 115 -2.88 -63.08 -3.77
CA SER A 115 -2.10 -63.40 -4.98
C SER A 115 -1.21 -64.64 -4.82
N ILE A 116 -0.63 -64.83 -3.62
CA ILE A 116 0.19 -66.01 -3.32
C ILE A 116 -0.71 -67.25 -3.13
N LEU A 117 -1.88 -67.10 -2.49
CA LEU A 117 -2.83 -68.19 -2.28
C LEU A 117 -3.51 -68.66 -3.58
N THR A 118 -3.83 -67.74 -4.51
CA THR A 118 -4.36 -68.12 -5.83
C THR A 118 -3.26 -68.71 -6.73
N GLY A 119 -2.02 -68.24 -6.64
CA GLY A 119 -0.88 -68.83 -7.36
C GLY A 119 -0.51 -70.24 -6.90
N LEU A 120 -0.70 -70.56 -5.62
CA LEU A 120 -0.41 -71.89 -5.05
C LEU A 120 -1.57 -72.89 -5.23
N LEU A 121 -2.83 -72.42 -5.34
CA LEU A 121 -4.02 -73.27 -5.49
C LEU A 121 -4.38 -73.56 -6.96
N PHE A 122 -3.95 -72.72 -7.90
CA PHE A 122 -4.23 -72.91 -9.34
C PHE A 122 -3.63 -74.20 -9.96
N PRO A 123 -2.44 -74.68 -9.57
CA PRO A 123 -1.90 -75.94 -10.11
C PRO A 123 -2.66 -77.19 -9.65
N LEU A 124 -3.36 -77.15 -8.51
CA LEU A 124 -4.08 -78.32 -7.98
C LEU A 124 -5.42 -78.54 -8.70
N VAL A 125 -6.00 -77.48 -9.28
CA VAL A 125 -7.25 -77.54 -10.06
C VAL A 125 -6.99 -77.92 -11.53
N GLN A 126 -5.78 -77.71 -12.06
CA GLN A 126 -5.42 -78.07 -13.44
C GLN A 126 -5.10 -79.57 -13.64
N ALA A 127 -4.95 -80.36 -12.59
CA ALA A 127 -4.69 -81.81 -12.70
C ALA A 127 -5.96 -82.68 -12.87
N GLY A 128 -7.12 -82.06 -13.10
CA GLY A 128 -8.36 -82.75 -13.43
C GLY A 128 -8.84 -82.38 -14.83
N GLU A 129 -8.28 -83.04 -15.85
CA GLU A 129 -8.85 -83.02 -17.21
C GLU A 129 -10.28 -83.55 -17.17
N ILE A 130 -11.27 -82.65 -17.18
CA ILE A 130 -12.66 -83.01 -17.45
C ILE A 130 -12.79 -83.09 -18.96
N GLY A 131 -12.53 -84.29 -19.49
CA GLY A 131 -12.86 -84.68 -20.86
C GLY A 131 -14.38 -84.58 -21.14
N PRO A 132 -14.80 -84.66 -22.42
CA PRO A 132 -16.14 -84.30 -22.88
C PRO A 132 -17.20 -85.39 -22.60
N LEU A 133 -17.26 -85.89 -21.36
CA LEU A 133 -18.17 -86.97 -20.95
C LEU A 133 -18.80 -86.73 -19.56
N THR A 134 -19.11 -85.48 -19.20
CA THR A 134 -19.87 -85.18 -17.97
C THR A 134 -20.96 -84.11 -18.13
N ALA A 135 -21.17 -83.58 -19.34
CA ALA A 135 -22.21 -82.58 -19.59
C ALA A 135 -23.64 -83.11 -19.31
N ASP A 136 -23.88 -84.42 -19.49
CA ASP A 136 -25.19 -85.03 -19.27
C ASP A 136 -25.48 -85.42 -17.81
N ARG A 137 -24.56 -85.18 -16.86
CA ARG A 137 -24.74 -85.56 -15.44
C ARG A 137 -24.66 -84.42 -14.43
N LEU A 138 -24.37 -83.20 -14.88
CA LEU A 138 -24.52 -81.99 -14.08
C LEU A 138 -25.84 -81.37 -14.53
N GLY A 139 -26.87 -81.43 -13.69
CA GLY A 139 -28.20 -80.83 -13.94
C GLY A 139 -28.11 -79.32 -14.14
N LEU A 140 -27.61 -78.91 -15.29
CA LEU A 140 -27.56 -77.54 -15.75
C LEU A 140 -28.96 -77.21 -16.26
N GLY A 141 -29.56 -76.20 -15.63
CA GLY A 141 -30.99 -75.92 -15.66
C GLY A 141 -31.60 -75.78 -17.05
N SER A 142 -32.94 -75.77 -17.07
CA SER A 142 -33.79 -75.65 -18.25
C SER A 142 -33.26 -74.60 -19.26
N PRO A 143 -33.47 -74.77 -20.59
CA PRO A 143 -33.01 -73.82 -21.63
C PRO A 143 -33.28 -72.33 -21.35
N SER A 144 -34.30 -72.03 -20.54
CA SER A 144 -34.66 -70.70 -20.02
C SER A 144 -33.58 -70.08 -19.11
N GLU A 145 -32.99 -70.84 -18.19
CA GLU A 145 -31.96 -70.35 -17.25
C GLU A 145 -30.65 -70.04 -17.98
N PHE A 146 -30.27 -70.87 -18.96
CA PHE A 146 -29.11 -70.63 -19.81
C PHE A 146 -29.27 -69.35 -20.65
N ALA A 147 -30.46 -69.12 -21.20
CA ALA A 147 -30.77 -67.89 -21.93
C ALA A 147 -30.72 -66.63 -21.03
N ARG A 148 -31.21 -66.74 -19.78
CA ARG A 148 -31.15 -65.63 -18.80
C ARG A 148 -29.71 -65.30 -18.42
N LEU A 149 -28.90 -66.32 -18.14
CA LEU A 149 -27.49 -66.18 -17.78
C LEU A 149 -26.67 -65.55 -18.92
N LYS A 150 -26.94 -65.93 -20.18
CA LYS A 150 -26.30 -65.33 -21.36
C LYS A 150 -26.59 -63.82 -21.44
N LYS A 151 -27.85 -63.42 -21.26
CA LYS A 151 -28.25 -62.00 -21.27
C LYS A 151 -27.62 -61.21 -20.11
N GLU A 152 -27.48 -61.82 -18.94
CA GLU A 152 -26.78 -61.21 -17.81
C GLU A 152 -25.28 -61.05 -18.06
N LYS A 153 -24.63 -62.06 -18.65
CA LYS A 153 -23.23 -61.98 -19.10
C LYS A 153 -23.01 -60.84 -20.09
N GLU A 154 -23.91 -60.66 -21.05
CA GLU A 154 -23.85 -59.54 -22.01
C GLU A 154 -24.00 -58.18 -21.31
N LYS A 155 -24.91 -58.04 -20.34
CA LYS A 155 -25.05 -56.82 -19.53
C LYS A 155 -23.80 -56.54 -18.70
N MET A 156 -23.24 -57.54 -18.04
CA MET A 156 -22.01 -57.39 -17.26
C MET A 156 -20.84 -56.95 -18.17
N ASN A 157 -20.74 -57.51 -19.37
CA ASN A 157 -19.72 -57.12 -20.34
C ASN A 157 -19.87 -55.66 -20.77
N LEU A 158 -21.11 -55.19 -21.01
CA LEU A 158 -21.38 -53.78 -21.31
C LEU A 158 -20.98 -52.85 -20.15
N ILE A 159 -21.29 -53.23 -18.90
CA ILE A 159 -20.91 -52.46 -17.71
C ILE A 159 -19.38 -52.38 -17.59
N LEU A 160 -18.69 -53.51 -17.74
CA LEU A 160 -17.22 -53.56 -17.69
C LEU A 160 -16.59 -52.68 -18.77
N LYS A 161 -17.14 -52.68 -19.98
CA LYS A 161 -16.69 -51.82 -21.07
C LYS A 161 -16.87 -50.34 -20.72
N ASN A 162 -18.05 -49.96 -20.22
CA ASN A 162 -18.31 -48.58 -19.80
C ASN A 162 -17.39 -48.12 -18.65
N GLN A 163 -17.10 -49.01 -17.69
CA GLN A 163 -16.15 -48.71 -16.60
C GLN A 163 -14.72 -48.54 -17.13
N ALA A 164 -14.30 -49.36 -18.10
CA ALA A 164 -13.00 -49.21 -18.74
C ALA A 164 -12.88 -47.87 -19.48
N ASP A 165 -13.92 -47.46 -20.20
CA ASP A 165 -13.96 -46.19 -20.93
C ASP A 165 -13.89 -44.98 -19.96
N GLU A 166 -14.63 -45.01 -18.84
CA GLU A 166 -14.54 -43.96 -17.81
C GLU A 166 -13.16 -43.90 -17.14
N LEU A 167 -12.52 -45.05 -16.89
CA LEU A 167 -11.15 -45.09 -16.36
C LEU A 167 -10.14 -44.47 -17.32
N ILE A 168 -10.28 -44.74 -18.63
CA ILE A 168 -9.43 -44.11 -19.66
C ILE A 168 -9.62 -42.58 -19.64
N ARG A 169 -10.87 -42.11 -19.56
CA ARG A 169 -11.19 -40.68 -19.49
C ARG A 169 -10.60 -40.02 -18.24
N LEU A 170 -10.78 -40.63 -17.07
CA LEU A 170 -10.23 -40.13 -15.81
C LEU A 170 -8.70 -40.15 -15.82
N SER A 171 -8.07 -41.18 -16.39
CA SER A 171 -6.62 -41.24 -16.54
C SER A 171 -6.10 -40.12 -17.45
N SER A 172 -6.82 -39.80 -18.53
CA SER A 172 -6.47 -38.67 -19.41
C SER A 172 -6.54 -37.35 -18.65
N MET A 173 -7.61 -37.11 -17.88
CA MET A 173 -7.75 -35.90 -17.06
C MET A 173 -6.69 -35.80 -15.96
N ALA A 174 -6.37 -36.92 -15.31
CA ALA A 174 -5.31 -36.94 -14.31
C ALA A 174 -3.95 -36.58 -14.94
N GLY A 175 -3.69 -37.02 -16.18
CA GLY A 175 -2.51 -36.63 -16.94
C GLY A 175 -2.46 -35.12 -17.23
N THR A 176 -3.55 -34.52 -17.70
CA THR A 176 -3.61 -33.08 -17.98
C THR A 176 -3.45 -32.25 -16.71
N MET A 177 -4.13 -32.63 -15.63
CA MET A 177 -4.01 -31.95 -14.33
C MET A 177 -2.57 -32.03 -13.80
N LYS A 178 -1.89 -33.16 -13.97
CA LYS A 178 -0.49 -33.32 -13.55
C LYS A 178 0.43 -32.36 -14.33
N ALA A 179 0.23 -32.21 -15.64
CA ALA A 179 1.00 -31.28 -16.45
C ALA A 179 0.80 -29.82 -16.02
N GLU A 180 -0.44 -29.42 -15.75
CA GLU A 180 -0.78 -28.08 -15.27
C GLU A 180 -0.17 -27.79 -13.89
N ILE A 181 -0.17 -28.77 -12.98
CA ILE A 181 0.50 -28.64 -11.68
C ILE A 181 2.01 -28.39 -11.85
N TYR A 182 2.67 -29.07 -12.79
CA TYR A 182 4.09 -28.81 -13.06
C TYR A 182 4.31 -27.41 -13.62
N GLN A 183 3.48 -26.97 -14.57
CA GLN A 183 3.56 -25.65 -15.16
C GLN A 183 3.36 -24.54 -14.12
N LEU A 184 2.32 -24.65 -13.27
CA LEU A 184 2.07 -23.69 -12.19
C LEU A 184 3.20 -23.68 -11.16
N LYS A 185 3.82 -24.82 -10.88
CA LYS A 185 4.96 -24.89 -9.97
C LYS A 185 6.19 -24.19 -10.54
N GLU A 186 6.45 -24.35 -11.84
CA GLU A 186 7.52 -23.66 -12.54
C GLU A 186 7.29 -22.14 -12.58
N GLU A 187 6.07 -21.73 -12.96
CA GLU A 187 5.70 -20.31 -12.99
C GLU A 187 5.75 -19.66 -11.60
N ASN A 188 5.26 -20.34 -10.56
CA ASN A 188 5.40 -19.85 -9.19
C ASN A 188 6.87 -19.71 -8.78
N GLY A 189 7.75 -20.62 -9.24
CA GLY A 189 9.19 -20.49 -9.01
C GLY A 189 9.75 -19.22 -9.67
N ARG A 190 9.45 -19.02 -10.95
CA ARG A 190 9.87 -17.84 -11.71
C ARG A 190 9.36 -16.54 -11.09
N LEU A 191 8.10 -16.49 -10.69
CA LEU A 191 7.51 -15.31 -10.05
C LEU A 191 8.14 -15.01 -8.68
N MET A 192 8.52 -16.03 -7.92
CA MET A 192 9.24 -15.83 -6.65
C MET A 192 10.61 -15.19 -6.87
N ASP A 193 11.31 -15.58 -7.94
CA ASP A 193 12.59 -14.98 -8.31
C ASP A 193 12.41 -13.52 -8.77
N GLU A 194 11.43 -13.25 -9.63
CA GLU A 194 11.11 -11.90 -10.12
C GLU A 194 10.71 -10.95 -8.98
N VAL A 195 9.83 -11.37 -8.08
CA VAL A 195 9.44 -10.58 -6.89
C VAL A 195 10.65 -10.33 -5.98
N SER A 196 11.58 -11.27 -5.89
CA SER A 196 12.80 -11.10 -5.08
C SER A 196 13.75 -10.08 -5.73
N GLU A 197 13.86 -10.08 -7.05
CA GLU A 197 14.64 -9.10 -7.80
C GLU A 197 14.04 -7.70 -7.70
N ASP A 198 12.73 -7.54 -7.94
CA ASP A 198 12.02 -6.27 -7.81
C ASP A 198 12.18 -5.68 -6.40
N LYS A 199 12.09 -6.53 -5.37
CA LYS A 199 12.29 -6.10 -3.98
C LYS A 199 13.72 -5.63 -3.74
N ARG A 200 14.71 -6.30 -4.33
CA ARG A 200 16.13 -5.89 -4.26
C ARG A 200 16.35 -4.56 -4.97
N GLU A 201 15.82 -4.38 -6.17
CA GLU A 201 15.93 -3.14 -6.94
C GLU A 201 15.23 -1.97 -6.22
N MET A 202 14.04 -2.20 -5.67
CA MET A 202 13.33 -1.20 -4.88
C MET A 202 14.15 -0.80 -3.64
N ALA A 203 14.74 -1.76 -2.93
CA ALA A 203 15.59 -1.49 -1.78
C ALA A 203 16.83 -0.66 -2.16
N GLU A 204 17.50 -1.02 -3.25
CA GLU A 204 18.65 -0.26 -3.78
C GLU A 204 18.26 1.17 -4.18
N LYS A 205 17.11 1.35 -4.84
CA LYS A 205 16.60 2.69 -5.19
C LYS A 205 16.29 3.53 -3.96
N VAL A 206 15.71 2.92 -2.93
CA VAL A 206 15.40 3.59 -1.64
C VAL A 206 16.69 3.97 -0.91
N GLU A 207 17.69 3.09 -0.86
CA GLU A 207 18.98 3.36 -0.22
C GLU A 207 19.74 4.50 -0.92
N THR A 208 19.70 4.52 -2.25
CA THR A 208 20.42 5.51 -3.06
C THR A 208 19.69 6.84 -3.20
N PHE A 209 18.39 6.90 -2.93
CA PHE A 209 17.58 8.11 -3.13
C PHE A 209 18.03 9.30 -2.27
N PRO A 210 18.29 9.18 -0.96
CA PRO A 210 18.74 10.31 -0.15
C PRO A 210 20.04 10.93 -0.67
N GLY A 211 21.00 10.10 -1.10
CA GLY A 211 22.27 10.56 -1.68
C GLY A 211 22.05 11.32 -2.99
N ARG A 212 21.20 10.80 -3.89
CA ARG A 212 20.82 11.50 -5.13
C ARG A 212 20.09 12.82 -4.86
N ALA A 213 19.16 12.83 -3.90
CA ALA A 213 18.43 14.03 -3.52
C ALA A 213 19.37 15.11 -2.96
N ALA A 214 20.32 14.71 -2.10
CA ALA A 214 21.32 15.64 -1.56
C ALA A 214 22.24 16.21 -2.66
N ALA A 215 22.74 15.37 -3.57
CA ALA A 215 23.55 15.82 -4.70
C ALA A 215 22.77 16.79 -5.59
N TRP A 216 21.51 16.49 -5.89
CA TRP A 216 20.65 17.37 -6.68
C TRP A 216 20.44 18.72 -5.99
N VAL A 217 20.19 18.75 -4.68
CA VAL A 217 20.05 20.02 -3.94
C VAL A 217 21.34 20.84 -4.00
N GLU A 218 22.50 20.21 -3.82
CA GLU A 218 23.79 20.91 -3.85
C GLU A 218 24.12 21.48 -5.22
N GLU A 219 23.80 20.75 -6.30
CA GLU A 219 23.98 21.21 -7.68
C GLU A 219 23.02 22.36 -8.05
N ASN A 220 21.80 22.37 -7.49
CA ASN A 220 20.74 23.29 -7.89
C ASN A 220 20.54 24.47 -6.91
N LYS A 221 21.28 24.54 -5.80
CA LYS A 221 21.05 25.55 -4.75
C LYS A 221 21.13 27.00 -5.23
N VAL A 222 22.05 27.33 -6.13
CA VAL A 222 22.22 28.70 -6.66
C VAL A 222 21.05 29.09 -7.57
N ASP A 223 20.65 28.18 -8.45
CA ASP A 223 19.52 28.39 -9.36
C ASP A 223 18.20 28.48 -8.58
N ALA A 224 18.01 27.61 -7.60
CA ALA A 224 16.87 27.64 -6.70
C ALA A 224 16.81 28.96 -5.92
N ALA A 225 17.93 29.40 -5.33
CA ALA A 225 18.00 30.68 -4.63
C ALA A 225 17.62 31.85 -5.56
N ARG A 226 18.18 31.90 -6.77
CA ARG A 226 17.87 32.94 -7.75
C ARG A 226 16.39 32.98 -8.11
N VAL A 227 15.77 31.82 -8.34
CA VAL A 227 14.33 31.73 -8.67
C VAL A 227 13.48 32.17 -7.49
N MET A 228 13.81 31.69 -6.28
CA MET A 228 13.10 32.06 -5.06
C MET A 228 13.19 33.56 -4.78
N THR A 229 14.33 34.20 -5.04
CA THR A 229 14.54 35.63 -4.77
C THR A 229 14.32 36.52 -5.99
N ALA A 230 13.70 36.02 -7.05
CA ALA A 230 13.53 36.76 -8.31
C ALA A 230 12.59 37.97 -8.15
N THR A 231 11.50 37.81 -7.38
CA THR A 231 10.57 38.90 -7.04
C THR A 231 10.23 38.88 -5.55
N PRO A 232 9.80 40.00 -4.96
CA PRO A 232 9.37 40.05 -3.56
C PRO A 232 8.23 39.06 -3.25
N GLU A 233 7.29 38.89 -4.17
CA GLU A 233 6.16 37.98 -4.03
C GLU A 233 6.62 36.52 -4.06
N ALA A 234 7.47 36.16 -5.02
CA ALA A 234 8.05 34.81 -5.12
C ALA A 234 8.90 34.49 -3.87
N THR A 235 9.63 35.48 -3.36
CA THR A 235 10.44 35.36 -2.15
C THR A 235 9.55 35.05 -0.95
N LEU A 236 8.49 35.81 -0.77
CA LEU A 236 7.57 35.64 0.35
C LEU A 236 6.86 34.28 0.29
N GLU A 237 6.33 33.89 -0.86
CA GLU A 237 5.68 32.59 -1.03
C GLU A 237 6.65 31.42 -0.80
N SER A 238 7.89 31.55 -1.27
CA SER A 238 8.93 30.55 -1.04
C SER A 238 9.26 30.42 0.46
N PHE A 239 9.41 31.53 1.19
CA PHE A 239 9.64 31.48 2.63
C PHE A 239 8.43 30.95 3.40
N LYS A 240 7.19 31.31 3.01
CA LYS A 240 5.97 30.71 3.62
C LYS A 240 5.95 29.20 3.43
N PHE A 241 6.32 28.72 2.25
CA PHE A 241 6.42 27.29 1.95
C PHE A 241 7.46 26.61 2.85
N LEU A 242 8.68 27.14 2.91
CA LEU A 242 9.74 26.62 3.77
C LEU A 242 9.39 26.66 5.27
N TYR A 243 8.61 27.64 5.70
CA TYR A 243 8.20 27.78 7.12
C TYR A 243 7.23 26.69 7.59
N ARG A 244 6.62 25.94 6.66
CA ARG A 244 5.78 24.77 7.00
C ARG A 244 6.61 23.64 7.59
N GLU A 245 7.82 23.45 7.10
CA GLU A 245 8.77 22.44 7.58
C GLU A 245 9.48 22.88 8.87
N LEU A 246 9.75 21.94 9.76
CA LEU A 246 10.38 22.21 11.05
C LEU A 246 11.75 22.88 10.89
N GLU A 247 12.60 22.33 10.02
CA GLU A 247 13.95 22.82 9.80
C GLU A 247 13.94 24.18 9.07
N GLY A 248 13.04 24.36 8.11
CA GLY A 248 12.84 25.64 7.43
C GLY A 248 12.37 26.74 8.38
N ARG A 249 11.45 26.42 9.31
CA ARG A 249 11.03 27.34 10.37
C ARG A 249 12.19 27.76 11.26
N LYS A 250 13.00 26.81 11.75
CA LYS A 250 14.18 27.11 12.59
C LYS A 250 15.15 28.04 11.86
N MET A 251 15.46 27.74 10.60
CA MET A 251 16.31 28.57 9.75
C MET A 251 15.76 30.00 9.63
N ILE A 252 14.50 30.16 9.21
CA ILE A 252 13.89 31.47 8.97
C ILE A 252 13.85 32.29 10.27
N THR A 253 13.49 31.67 11.40
CA THR A 253 13.50 32.34 12.70
C THR A 253 14.91 32.77 13.11
N ALA A 254 15.94 31.96 12.84
CA ALA A 254 17.32 32.32 13.12
C ALA A 254 17.78 33.53 12.30
N ILE A 255 17.46 33.55 10.99
CA ILE A 255 17.75 34.68 10.09
C ILE A 255 17.06 35.96 10.58
N GLY A 256 15.75 35.88 10.86
CA GLY A 256 14.98 37.03 11.34
C GLY A 256 15.51 37.57 12.68
N SER A 257 15.85 36.67 13.61
CA SER A 257 16.41 37.04 14.92
C SER A 257 17.77 37.71 14.80
N PHE A 258 18.62 37.22 13.88
CA PHE A 258 19.90 37.83 13.58
C PHE A 258 19.75 39.25 13.00
N GLY A 259 18.87 39.42 12.01
CA GLY A 259 18.59 40.73 11.41
C GLY A 259 18.10 41.74 12.44
N PHE A 260 17.19 41.32 13.32
CA PHE A 260 16.67 42.15 14.40
C PHE A 260 17.76 42.58 15.40
N LYS A 261 18.57 41.63 15.90
CA LYS A 261 19.67 41.93 16.84
C LYS A 261 20.71 42.87 16.23
N SER A 262 21.06 42.63 14.97
CA SER A 262 22.02 43.45 14.23
C SER A 262 21.51 44.87 14.00
N GLY A 263 20.24 45.03 13.64
CA GLY A 263 19.58 46.34 13.53
C GLY A 263 19.59 47.09 14.86
N GLN A 264 19.13 46.45 15.94
CA GLN A 264 19.13 47.07 17.27
C GLN A 264 20.52 47.52 17.74
N LYS A 265 21.58 46.75 17.44
CA LYS A 265 22.94 47.14 17.81
C LYS A 265 23.37 48.39 17.05
N LYS A 266 23.12 48.45 15.73
CA LYS A 266 23.43 49.62 14.89
C LYS A 266 22.69 50.88 15.37
N ASP A 267 21.39 50.77 15.64
CA ASP A 267 20.57 51.90 16.11
C ASP A 267 21.00 52.41 17.49
N ARG A 268 21.35 51.49 18.40
CA ARG A 268 21.90 51.83 19.71
C ARG A 268 23.25 52.53 19.61
N ILE A 269 24.17 52.04 18.77
CA ILE A 269 25.46 52.69 18.52
C ILE A 269 25.25 54.11 17.97
N ALA A 270 24.37 54.28 17.00
CA ALA A 270 24.06 55.60 16.43
C ALA A 270 23.51 56.56 17.49
N SER A 271 22.57 56.09 18.30
CA SER A 271 21.95 56.89 19.37
C SER A 271 22.96 57.26 20.46
N HIS A 272 23.77 56.32 20.93
CA HIS A 272 24.82 56.58 21.92
C HIS A 272 25.85 57.58 21.39
N ARG A 273 26.21 57.50 20.10
CA ARG A 273 27.13 58.46 19.45
C ARG A 273 26.56 59.88 19.43
N VAL A 274 25.26 60.04 19.17
CA VAL A 274 24.61 61.35 19.17
C VAL A 274 24.50 61.92 20.59
N LEU A 275 24.15 61.08 21.58
CA LEU A 275 24.04 61.51 22.98
C LEU A 275 25.39 61.92 23.56
N LEU A 276 26.44 61.14 23.31
CA LEU A 276 27.79 61.47 23.78
C LEU A 276 28.32 62.80 23.22
N LYS A 277 27.91 63.17 21.99
CA LYS A 277 28.25 64.48 21.41
C LYS A 277 27.53 65.64 22.10
N ARG A 278 26.32 65.41 22.61
CA ARG A 278 25.48 66.44 23.25
C ARG A 278 25.79 66.58 24.74
N ASP A 279 26.05 65.47 25.41
CA ASP A 279 26.44 65.39 26.81
C ASP A 279 27.71 64.54 26.95
N PRO A 280 28.88 65.15 27.16
CA PRO A 280 30.13 64.41 27.38
C PRO A 280 30.13 63.53 28.64
N GLY A 281 29.24 63.78 29.60
CA GLY A 281 29.05 62.96 30.80
C GLY A 281 28.10 61.78 30.59
N PHE A 282 27.57 61.61 29.38
CA PHE A 282 26.58 60.58 29.05
C PHE A 282 27.08 59.16 29.39
N SER A 283 26.24 58.42 30.10
CA SER A 283 26.34 56.95 30.17
C SER A 283 24.97 56.31 29.95
N ALA A 284 24.95 55.13 29.34
CA ALA A 284 23.70 54.40 29.09
C ALA A 284 22.89 54.18 30.38
N ALA A 285 23.59 53.82 31.47
CA ALA A 285 23.00 53.63 32.78
C ALA A 285 22.35 54.90 33.35
N SER A 286 23.01 56.07 33.23
CA SER A 286 22.46 57.34 33.73
C SER A 286 21.17 57.78 33.03
N TYR A 287 20.98 57.37 31.77
CA TYR A 287 19.78 57.66 30.98
C TYR A 287 18.76 56.49 30.98
N GLY A 288 19.02 55.42 31.73
CA GLY A 288 18.15 54.23 31.75
C GLY A 288 18.09 53.48 30.40
N LEU A 289 19.09 53.67 29.53
CA LEU A 289 19.17 53.02 28.23
C LEU A 289 19.80 51.63 28.35
N ALA A 290 19.34 50.71 27.51
CA ALA A 290 19.96 49.39 27.40
C ALA A 290 21.42 49.54 26.92
N PRO A 291 22.38 48.82 27.51
CA PRO A 291 23.75 48.86 27.04
C PRO A 291 23.87 48.35 25.60
N ILE A 292 24.90 48.81 24.90
CA ILE A 292 25.26 48.24 23.59
C ILE A 292 25.83 46.84 23.85
N PRO A 293 25.31 45.78 23.20
CA PRO A 293 25.91 44.46 23.31
C PRO A 293 27.38 44.49 22.89
N GLU A 294 28.27 43.96 23.72
CA GLU A 294 29.71 43.91 23.46
C GLU A 294 29.98 43.04 22.21
N GLU A 295 29.45 41.82 22.20
CA GLU A 295 29.59 40.88 21.10
C GLU A 295 28.79 41.30 19.86
N GLU A 296 29.38 41.11 18.68
CA GLU A 296 28.68 41.27 17.41
C GLU A 296 27.75 40.07 17.19
N PRO A 297 26.49 40.29 16.76
CA PRO A 297 25.62 39.17 16.42
C PRO A 297 26.30 38.27 15.41
N THR A 298 26.38 36.97 15.70
CA THR A 298 26.95 36.00 14.77
C THR A 298 25.94 35.66 13.68
N PRO A 299 26.32 35.72 12.39
CA PRO A 299 25.47 35.27 11.31
C PRO A 299 25.07 33.79 11.50
N PRO A 300 23.81 33.41 11.23
CA PRO A 300 23.36 32.03 11.36
C PRO A 300 23.94 31.11 10.27
N PHE A 301 24.47 31.68 9.19
CA PHE A 301 25.09 30.96 8.07
C PHE A 301 26.40 31.63 7.67
N PRO A 302 27.40 30.89 7.16
CA PRO A 302 28.63 31.46 6.63
C PRO A 302 28.32 32.45 5.52
N LEU A 303 28.99 33.60 5.55
CA LEU A 303 28.98 34.56 4.45
C LEU A 303 30.20 34.23 3.58
N GLU A 304 29.97 33.66 2.40
CA GLU A 304 31.01 33.51 1.35
C GLU A 304 31.22 34.83 0.61
#